data_AF-A0A076HI69-F1
#
_entry.id   AF-A0A076HI69-F1
#
_cell.length_a   1.000
_cell.length_b   1.000
_cell.length_c   1.000
_cell.angle_alpha   90.00
_cell.angle_beta   90.00
_cell.angle_gamma   90.00
#
_symmetry.space_group_name_H-M   'P 1'
#
loop_
_entity.id
_entity.type
_entity.pdbx_description
1 polymer ?
#
loop_
_entity_poly.entity_id
_entity_poly.type
_entity_poly.pdbx_seq_one_letter_code
_entity_poly.pdbx_strand_id
1 'polypeptide(L)' 'MAQSRFFSSPLDQQRDQLDDCWDLDCDIDPLILRARVLHRRGKADWALGLEQEVLPIV' A
#
# COMPACT_ATOMS: atom_id res chain seq x y z
N MET A 1 -26.22 -19.06 14.06
CA MET A 1 -25.52 -17.83 13.67
C MET A 1 -25.30 -17.88 12.16
N ALA A 2 -26.04 -17.08 11.40
CA ALA A 2 -25.97 -17.08 9.95
C ALA A 2 -24.64 -16.45 9.52
N GLN A 3 -23.77 -17.27 8.93
CA GLN A 3 -22.50 -16.81 8.39
C GLN A 3 -22.80 -16.01 7.12
N SER A 4 -22.75 -14.69 7.24
CA SER A 4 -22.74 -13.79 6.09
C SER A 4 -21.52 -14.13 5.26
N ARG A 5 -21.73 -14.86 4.16
CA ARG A 5 -20.73 -14.98 3.10
C ARG A 5 -20.60 -13.61 2.48
N PHE A 6 -19.72 -12.79 3.05
CA PHE A 6 -19.28 -11.58 2.40
C PHE A 6 -18.64 -12.03 1.09
N PHE A 7 -19.35 -11.82 -0.01
CA PHE A 7 -18.74 -11.91 -1.31
C PHE A 7 -17.71 -10.78 -1.34
N SER A 8 -16.45 -11.11 -1.09
CA SER A 8 -15.34 -10.19 -1.28
C SER A 8 -15.50 -9.62 -2.68
N SER A 9 -15.64 -8.31 -2.80
CA SER A 9 -15.69 -7.71 -4.13
C SER A 9 -14.39 -8.07 -4.85
N PRO A 10 -14.36 -8.12 -6.19
CA PRO A 10 -13.11 -8.37 -6.92
C PRO A 10 -11.97 -7.42 -6.48
N LEU A 11 -12.32 -6.22 -6.00
CA LEU A 11 -11.38 -5.26 -5.43
C LEU A 11 -10.85 -5.66 -4.06
N ASP A 12 -11.65 -6.29 -3.21
CA ASP A 12 -11.21 -6.76 -1.90
C ASP A 12 -10.28 -7.96 -2.06
N GLN A 13 -10.61 -8.88 -2.97
CA GLN A 13 -9.71 -9.99 -3.31
C GLN A 13 -8.38 -9.49 -3.91
N GLN A 14 -8.41 -8.43 -4.72
CA GLN A 14 -7.19 -7.83 -5.26
C GLN A 14 -6.38 -7.09 -4.18
N ARG A 15 -7.02 -6.54 -3.15
CA ARG A 15 -6.34 -5.94 -1.99
C ARG A 15 -5.68 -7.02 -1.13
N ASP A 16 -6.40 -8.08 -0.81
CA ASP A 16 -5.87 -9.21 -0.03
C ASP A 16 -4.65 -9.81 -0.74
N GLN A 17 -4.70 -10.01 -2.06
CA GLN A 17 -3.55 -10.47 -2.84
C GLN A 17 -2.36 -9.50 -2.83
N LEU A 18 -2.63 -8.20 -2.74
CA LEU A 18 -1.59 -7.17 -2.70
C LEU A 18 -0.96 -7.07 -1.31
N ASP A 19 -1.75 -7.26 -0.26
CA ASP A 19 -1.31 -7.37 1.13
C ASP A 19 -0.49 -8.67 1.33
N ASP A 20 -0.95 -9.81 0.79
CA ASP A 20 -0.20 -11.08 0.79
C ASP A 20 1.13 -10.95 0.03
N CYS A 21 1.14 -10.24 -1.10
CA CYS A 21 2.35 -9.96 -1.88
C CYS A 21 3.31 -9.01 -1.14
N TRP A 22 2.77 -8.15 -0.28
CA TRP A 22 3.54 -7.28 0.60
C TRP A 22 4.26 -8.07 1.69
N ASP A 23 3.60 -9.10 2.23
CA ASP A 23 4.16 -10.01 3.24
C ASP A 23 5.15 -11.03 2.65
N LEU A 24 5.05 -11.34 1.35
CA LEU A 24 5.84 -12.35 0.63
C LEU A 24 7.01 -11.77 -0.19
N ASP A 25 7.87 -10.94 0.39
CA ASP A 25 9.10 -10.46 -0.25
C ASP A 25 8.91 -9.43 -1.38
N CYS A 26 8.03 -8.44 -1.20
CA CYS A 26 8.26 -7.19 -1.92
C CYS A 26 9.55 -6.56 -1.40
N ASP A 27 10.66 -6.71 -2.14
CA ASP A 27 11.91 -5.95 -1.95
C ASP A 27 11.74 -4.43 -2.27
N ILE A 28 10.50 -3.96 -2.20
CA ILE A 28 10.14 -2.57 -2.35
C ILE A 28 10.30 -1.95 -0.98
N ASP A 29 11.09 -0.88 -0.93
CA ASP A 29 11.31 -0.12 0.28
C ASP A 29 9.96 0.26 0.96
N PRO A 30 9.78 -0.05 2.26
CA PRO A 30 8.60 0.35 3.03
C PRO A 30 8.26 1.84 2.93
N LEU A 31 9.24 2.71 2.67
CA LEU A 31 9.05 4.14 2.43
C LEU A 31 8.36 4.41 1.10
N ILE A 32 8.73 3.73 0.01
CA ILE A 32 8.05 3.85 -1.29
C ILE A 32 6.58 3.44 -1.17
N LEU A 33 6.35 2.35 -0.45
CA LEU A 33 5.04 1.81 -0.16
C LEU A 33 4.18 2.80 0.65
N ARG A 34 4.77 3.42 1.68
CA ARG A 34 4.13 4.44 2.50
C ARG A 34 3.83 5.72 1.72
N ALA A 35 4.72 6.18 0.85
CA ALA A 35 4.50 7.33 -0.03
C ALA A 35 3.28 7.09 -0.95
N ARG A 36 3.16 5.90 -1.56
CA ARG A 36 1.99 5.53 -2.38
C ARG A 36 0.68 5.57 -1.60
N VAL A 37 0.67 5.12 -0.34
CA VAL A 37 -0.51 5.19 0.52
C VAL A 37 -0.89 6.65 0.82
N LEU A 38 0.09 7.52 1.07
CA LEU A 38 -0.15 8.94 1.33
C LEU A 38 -0.74 9.65 0.11
N HIS A 39 -0.23 9.36 -1.10
CA HIS A 39 -0.81 9.84 -2.36
C HIS A 39 -2.26 9.42 -2.55
N ARG A 40 -2.57 8.13 -2.33
CA ARG A 40 -3.96 7.63 -2.41
C ARG A 40 -4.90 8.29 -1.40
N ARG A 41 -4.38 8.75 -0.27
CA ARG A 41 -5.15 9.46 0.78
C ARG A 41 -5.19 10.97 0.58
N GLY A 42 -4.62 11.50 -0.51
CA GLY A 42 -4.57 12.94 -0.80
C GLY A 42 -3.65 13.73 0.14
N LYS A 43 -2.73 13.06 0.86
CA LYS A 43 -1.80 13.70 1.80
C LYS A 43 -0.50 14.09 1.10
N ALA A 44 -0.59 15.04 0.17
CA ALA A 44 0.50 15.42 -0.73
C ALA A 44 1.78 15.87 -0.01
N ASP A 45 1.69 16.76 0.99
CA ASP A 45 2.87 17.29 1.69
C ASP A 45 3.66 16.19 2.41
N TRP A 46 2.94 15.25 3.03
CA TRP A 46 3.54 14.10 3.70
C TRP A 46 4.13 13.11 2.71
N ALA A 47 3.50 12.90 1.56
CA ALA A 47 4.03 12.03 0.52
C ALA A 47 5.34 12.60 -0.05
N LEU A 48 5.35 13.90 -0.34
CA LEU A 48 6.52 14.59 -0.90
C LEU A 48 7.72 14.54 0.04
N GLY A 49 7.52 14.81 1.34
CA GLY A 49 8.61 14.73 2.31
C GLY A 49 9.20 13.32 2.40
N LEU A 50 8.35 12.30 2.32
CA LEU A 50 8.77 10.91 2.38
C LEU A 50 9.49 10.47 1.10
N GLU A 51 9.08 10.97 -0.07
CA GLU A 51 9.79 10.77 -1.33
C GLU A 51 11.21 11.36 -1.30
N GLN A 52 11.41 12.50 -0.63
CA GLN A 52 12.74 13.09 -0.48
C GLN A 52 13.70 12.23 0.36
N GLU A 53 13.19 11.42 1.30
CA GLU A 53 14.02 10.52 2.10
C GLU A 53 14.53 9.31 1.29
N VAL A 54 13.79 8.90 0.25
CA VAL A 54 14.15 7.75 -0.61
C VAL A 54 14.92 8.19 -1.86
N LEU A 55 15.15 9.49 -2.06
CA LEU A 55 15.93 9.95 -3.19
C LEU A 55 17.37 9.44 -3.06
N PRO A 56 17.93 8.85 -4.13
CA PRO A 56 19.33 8.46 -4.12
C PRO A 56 20.22 9.69 -3.95
N ILE A 57 21.23 9.58 -3.09
CA ILE A 57 22.26 10.59 -2.93
C ILE A 57 23.13 10.56 -4.19
N VAL A 58 23.01 11.60 -5.02
CA VAL A 58 23.85 11.86 -6.19
C VAL A 58 25.12 12.61 -5.81
#